data_AF-A0A6J7UGX0-F1
#
_entry.id   AF-A0A6J7UGX0-F1
#
_cell.length_a   1.000
_cell.length_b   1.000
_cell.length_c   1.000
_cell.angle_alpha   90.00
_cell.angle_beta   90.00
_cell.angle_gamma   90.00
#
_symmetry.space_group_name_H-M   'P 1'
#
loop_
_entity.id
_entity.type
_entity.pdbx_description
1 polymer ?
#
loop_
_entity_poly.entity_id
_entity_poly.type
_entity_poly.pdbx_seq_one_letter_code
_entity_poly.pdbx_strand_id
1 'polypeptide(L)'
;MVRALEVIELTGAPFTAQLPREDVDHYQGVRQFGLVMNRSNLDERISKRVDQMWELGFVAEFQQLISAGITNGKTAQAALGYKQIINALADESSLELAKEETKRATRQYARRQETWFSRDPRIKWLAPESTSSQLEKILALL
;
A
#
# COMPACT_ATOMS: atom_id res chain seq x y z
N MET A 1 -9.32 -15.76 9.83
CA MET A 1 -10.28 -16.74 10.41
C MET A 1 -11.72 -16.23 10.32
N VAL A 2 -12.03 -15.01 10.78
CA VAL A 2 -13.41 -14.46 10.77
C VAL A 2 -14.10 -14.57 9.40
N ARG A 3 -13.46 -14.12 8.31
CA ARG A 3 -14.06 -14.16 6.97
C ARG A 3 -14.40 -15.57 6.46
N ALA A 4 -13.60 -16.57 6.80
CA ALA A 4 -13.84 -17.95 6.38
C ALA A 4 -15.08 -18.53 7.06
N LEU A 5 -15.23 -18.26 8.37
CA LEU A 5 -16.40 -18.66 9.14
C LEU A 5 -17.66 -17.92 8.67
N GLU A 6 -17.58 -16.61 8.39
CA GLU A 6 -18.70 -15.86 7.81
C GLU A 6 -19.19 -16.47 6.50
N VAL A 7 -18.28 -16.87 5.60
CA VAL A 7 -18.68 -17.48 4.31
C VAL A 7 -19.28 -18.86 4.53
N ILE A 8 -18.71 -19.69 5.40
CA ILE A 8 -19.27 -21.02 5.72
C ILE A 8 -20.67 -20.88 6.32
N GLU A 9 -20.85 -19.95 7.26
CA GLU A 9 -22.14 -19.70 7.90
C GLU A 9 -23.19 -19.22 6.88
N LEU A 10 -22.81 -18.30 5.98
CA LEU A 10 -23.73 -17.73 4.99
C LEU A 10 -24.03 -18.68 3.82
N THR A 11 -23.10 -19.55 3.45
CA THR A 11 -23.21 -20.38 2.23
C THR A 11 -23.41 -21.87 2.49
N GLY A 12 -23.14 -22.34 3.71
CA GLY A 12 -23.11 -23.77 4.07
C GLY A 12 -21.97 -24.57 3.44
N ALA A 13 -21.13 -23.93 2.61
CA ALA A 13 -20.05 -24.57 1.87
C ALA A 13 -18.69 -24.29 2.54
N PRO A 14 -17.72 -25.23 2.45
CA PRO A 14 -16.39 -25.00 2.99
C PRO A 14 -15.70 -23.83 2.29
N PHE A 15 -15.14 -22.91 3.07
CA PHE A 15 -14.39 -21.77 2.53
C PHE A 15 -13.03 -22.25 1.99
N THR A 16 -12.84 -22.13 0.68
CA THR A 16 -11.52 -22.31 0.04
C THR A 16 -11.05 -20.95 -0.46
N ALA A 17 -9.93 -20.45 0.07
CA ALA A 17 -9.31 -19.23 -0.43
C ALA A 17 -8.70 -19.52 -1.81
N GLN A 18 -9.37 -19.11 -2.87
CA GLN A 18 -8.87 -19.18 -4.24
C GLN A 18 -8.65 -17.76 -4.76
N LEU A 19 -7.51 -17.54 -5.42
CA LEU A 19 -7.35 -16.36 -6.26
C LEU A 19 -8.37 -16.46 -7.42
N PRO A 20 -8.88 -15.33 -7.94
CA PRO A 20 -9.63 -15.33 -9.18
C PRO A 20 -8.85 -16.11 -10.25
N ARG A 21 -9.54 -16.95 -11.01
CA ARG A 21 -8.90 -17.76 -12.04
C ARG A 21 -8.24 -16.84 -13.08
N GLU A 22 -7.09 -17.27 -13.59
CA GLU A 22 -6.28 -16.51 -14.57
C GLU A 22 -7.03 -16.20 -15.87
N ASP A 23 -8.09 -16.97 -16.18
CA ASP A 23 -8.93 -16.83 -17.38
C ASP A 23 -10.06 -15.81 -17.24
N VAL A 24 -10.24 -15.19 -16.06
CA VAL A 24 -11.28 -14.19 -15.82
C VAL A 24 -10.70 -12.78 -15.97
N ASP A 25 -10.56 -12.32 -17.21
CA ASP A 25 -10.42 -10.90 -17.48
C ASP A 25 -11.79 -10.23 -17.37
N HIS A 26 -12.01 -9.52 -16.26
CA HIS A 26 -13.22 -8.71 -16.07
C HIS A 26 -13.37 -7.59 -17.11
N TYR A 27 -12.25 -7.19 -17.72
CA TYR A 27 -12.19 -6.13 -18.73
C TYR A 27 -11.27 -6.60 -19.87
N GLN A 28 -11.75 -6.52 -21.11
CA GLN A 28 -10.93 -6.89 -22.27
C GLN A 28 -9.91 -5.80 -22.60
N GLY A 29 -8.74 -6.22 -23.09
CA GLY A 29 -7.68 -5.31 -23.55
C GLY A 29 -6.89 -4.62 -22.44
N VAL A 30 -7.01 -5.08 -21.18
CA VAL A 30 -6.21 -4.51 -20.08
C VAL A 30 -4.75 -4.93 -20.21
N ARG A 31 -3.86 -3.94 -20.25
CA ARG A 31 -2.42 -4.14 -20.20
C ARG A 31 -1.91 -3.69 -18.83
N GLN A 32 -1.25 -4.58 -18.11
CA GLN A 32 -0.76 -4.33 -16.75
C GLN A 32 0.76 -4.16 -16.77
N PHE A 33 1.26 -3.13 -16.10
CA PHE A 33 2.69 -2.82 -16.05
C PHE A 33 3.14 -2.64 -14.60
N GLY A 34 4.31 -3.20 -14.27
CA GLY A 34 4.96 -3.07 -12.97
C GLY A 34 6.29 -2.34 -13.12
N LEU A 35 6.60 -1.41 -12.21
CA LEU A 35 7.88 -0.72 -12.20
C LEU A 35 8.84 -1.40 -11.23
N VAL A 36 9.96 -1.94 -11.74
CA VAL A 36 11.01 -2.53 -10.90
C VAL A 36 11.87 -1.42 -10.32
N MET A 37 12.19 -1.52 -9.03
CA MET A 37 13.13 -0.65 -8.35
C MET A 37 14.15 -1.47 -7.56
N ASN A 38 15.39 -0.98 -7.49
CA ASN A 38 16.39 -1.54 -6.59
C ASN A 38 15.95 -1.36 -5.14
N ARG A 39 16.08 -2.42 -4.33
CA ARG A 39 15.57 -2.45 -2.94
C ARG A 39 16.19 -1.39 -2.04
N SER A 40 17.49 -1.14 -2.15
CA SER A 40 18.19 -0.06 -1.41
C SER A 40 17.56 1.30 -1.72
N ASN A 41 17.33 1.56 -3.00
CA ASN A 41 16.76 2.82 -3.47
C ASN A 41 15.30 2.97 -3.03
N LEU A 42 14.55 1.86 -2.90
CA LEU A 42 13.16 1.89 -2.44
C LEU A 42 13.06 2.25 -0.95
N ASP A 43 13.88 1.63 -0.09
CA ASP A 43 13.87 1.92 1.34
C ASP A 43 14.27 3.38 1.63
N GLU A 44 15.29 3.90 0.95
CA GLU A 44 15.70 5.31 1.06
C GLU A 44 14.60 6.27 0.58
N ARG A 45 13.95 5.97 -0.55
CA ARG A 45 12.84 6.80 -1.07
C ARG A 45 11.64 6.79 -0.14
N ILE A 46 11.31 5.64 0.46
CA ILE A 46 10.24 5.54 1.45
C ILE A 46 10.56 6.42 2.65
N SER A 47 11.78 6.33 3.19
CA SER A 47 12.21 7.15 4.32
C SER A 47 12.10 8.64 3.98
N LYS A 48 12.71 9.07 2.86
CA LYS A 48 12.67 10.46 2.40
C LYS A 48 11.24 10.96 2.19
N ARG A 49 10.36 10.13 1.62
CA ARG A 49 8.95 10.51 1.42
C ARG A 49 8.23 10.71 2.74
N VAL A 50 8.45 9.84 3.72
CA VAL A 50 7.82 9.99 5.05
C VAL A 50 8.39 11.23 5.76
N ASP A 51 9.68 11.50 5.65
CA ASP A 51 10.28 12.73 6.18
C ASP A 51 9.63 13.97 5.56
N GLN A 52 9.48 13.99 4.23
CA GLN A 52 8.80 15.07 3.51
C GLN A 52 7.33 15.22 3.90
N MET A 53 6.60 14.12 4.15
CA MET A 53 5.22 14.20 4.64
C MET A 53 5.15 14.96 5.97
N TRP A 54 6.08 14.69 6.90
CA TRP A 54 6.15 15.40 8.18
C TRP A 54 6.46 16.89 7.97
N GLU A 55 7.44 17.22 7.13
CA GLU A 55 7.80 18.60 6.80
C GLU A 55 6.65 19.38 6.16
N LEU A 56 5.81 18.70 5.36
CA LEU A 56 4.64 19.27 4.72
C LEU A 56 3.39 19.35 5.63
N GLY A 57 3.53 19.05 6.93
CA GLY A 57 2.45 19.23 7.90
C GLY A 57 1.50 18.05 8.03
N PHE A 58 1.92 16.81 7.72
CA PHE A 58 1.09 15.61 7.88
C PHE A 58 0.50 15.45 9.29
N VAL A 59 1.25 15.82 10.33
CA VAL A 59 0.74 15.79 11.72
C VAL A 59 -0.40 16.78 11.93
N ALA A 60 -0.31 17.98 11.33
CA ALA A 60 -1.34 19.01 11.43
C ALA A 60 -2.62 18.59 10.67
N GLU A 61 -2.48 18.01 9.47
CA GLU A 61 -3.59 17.40 8.74
C GLU A 61 -4.32 16.36 9.62
N PHE A 62 -3.55 15.50 10.28
CA PHE A 62 -4.13 14.46 11.12
C PHE A 62 -4.90 15.01 12.33
N GLN A 63 -4.39 16.05 13.00
CA GLN A 63 -5.09 16.69 14.12
C GLN A 63 -6.46 17.26 13.70
N GLN A 64 -6.56 17.80 12.48
CA GLN A 64 -7.83 18.24 11.91
C GLN A 64 -8.77 17.06 11.66
N LEU A 65 -8.23 15.94 11.15
CA LEU A 65 -9.01 14.73 10.86
C LEU A 65 -9.51 14.01 12.12
N ILE A 66 -8.76 14.03 13.23
CA ILE A 66 -9.27 13.58 14.54
C ILE A 66 -10.53 14.37 14.89
N SER A 67 -10.46 15.69 14.80
CA SER A 67 -11.59 16.57 15.10
C SER A 67 -12.79 16.31 14.18
N ALA A 68 -12.53 15.88 12.94
CA ALA A 68 -13.55 15.46 11.97
C ALA A 68 -14.06 14.01 12.18
N GLY A 69 -13.56 13.28 13.18
CA GLY A 69 -14.04 11.94 13.53
C GLY A 69 -13.43 10.80 12.72
N ILE A 70 -12.21 10.95 12.18
CA ILE A 70 -11.52 9.88 11.43
C ILE A 70 -11.39 8.57 12.24
N THR A 71 -11.33 8.67 13.56
CA THR A 71 -11.26 7.54 14.51
C THR A 71 -12.57 6.75 14.60
N ASN A 72 -13.69 7.32 14.16
CA ASN A 72 -14.99 6.62 14.11
C ASN A 72 -15.09 5.66 12.93
N GLY A 73 -14.30 5.87 11.86
CA GLY A 73 -14.31 5.05 10.66
C GLY A 73 -13.28 3.92 10.72
N LYS A 74 -13.64 2.69 10.38
CA LYS A 74 -12.74 1.52 10.48
C LYS A 74 -11.58 1.53 9.47
N THR A 75 -11.82 2.01 8.26
CA THR A 75 -10.84 1.91 7.15
C THR A 75 -9.82 3.02 7.18
N ALA A 76 -10.27 4.28 7.29
CA ALA A 76 -9.39 5.44 7.20
C ALA A 76 -8.37 5.49 8.36
N GLN A 77 -8.80 5.19 9.58
CA GLN A 77 -7.90 5.14 10.75
C GLN A 77 -6.82 4.06 10.65
N ALA A 78 -7.06 3.00 9.87
CA ALA A 78 -6.14 1.89 9.71
C ALA A 78 -5.08 2.13 8.62
N ALA A 79 -5.17 3.25 7.89
CA ALA A 79 -4.19 3.61 6.89
C ALA A 79 -2.79 3.83 7.50
N LEU A 80 -1.75 3.52 6.73
CA LEU A 80 -0.36 3.74 7.12
C LEU A 80 -0.11 5.23 7.36
N GLY A 81 0.71 5.55 8.37
CA GLY A 81 0.89 6.91 8.86
C GLY A 81 -0.16 7.24 9.92
N TYR A 82 -1.43 7.22 9.54
CA TYR A 82 -2.55 7.54 10.45
C TYR A 82 -2.57 6.64 11.68
N LYS A 83 -2.51 5.31 11.48
CA LYS A 83 -2.48 4.35 12.59
C LYS A 83 -1.31 4.58 13.53
N GLN A 84 -0.13 4.92 12.99
CA GLN A 84 1.07 5.17 13.79
C GLN A 84 0.93 6.44 14.62
N ILE A 85 0.40 7.51 14.05
CA ILE A 85 0.18 8.76 14.78
C ILE A 85 -0.92 8.59 15.84
N ILE A 86 -2.02 7.89 15.53
CA ILE A 86 -3.07 7.55 16.52
C ILE A 86 -2.47 6.86 17.75
N ASN A 87 -1.59 5.88 17.53
CA ASN A 87 -0.96 5.13 18.61
C ASN A 87 0.05 5.96 19.43
N ALA A 88 0.50 7.10 18.91
CA ALA A 88 1.52 7.96 19.49
C ALA A 88 0.95 9.23 20.15
N LEU A 89 -0.37 9.30 20.34
CA LEU A 89 -1.03 10.44 21.00
C LEU A 89 -0.69 10.46 22.51
N ALA A 90 0.47 11.02 22.85
CA ALA A 90 0.87 11.29 24.24
C ALA A 90 1.81 12.50 24.34
N ASP A 91 2.83 12.60 23.47
CA ASP A 91 3.83 13.68 23.47
C ASP A 91 4.63 13.76 22.14
N GLU A 92 5.48 14.78 21.99
CA GLU A 92 6.34 14.98 20.80
C GLU A 92 7.34 13.83 20.57
N SER A 93 7.87 13.23 21.64
CA SER A 93 8.81 12.11 21.52
C SER A 93 8.14 10.89 20.87
N SER A 94 6.84 10.73 21.13
CA SER A 94 6.01 9.70 20.53
C SER A 94 5.77 9.94 19.03
N LEU A 95 5.76 11.20 18.57
CA LEU A 95 5.59 11.53 17.15
C LEU A 95 6.80 11.15 16.30
N GLU A 96 8.02 11.32 16.82
CA GLU A 96 9.23 10.85 16.13
C GLU A 96 9.26 9.31 16.07
N LEU A 97 8.83 8.63 17.13
CA LEU A 97 8.65 7.17 17.10
C LEU A 97 7.57 6.77 16.08
N ALA A 98 6.46 7.50 15.99
CA ALA A 98 5.42 7.25 14.99
C ALA A 98 5.93 7.41 13.56
N LYS A 99 6.82 8.37 13.34
CA LYS A 99 7.46 8.61 12.05
C LYS A 99 8.33 7.43 11.64
N GLU A 100 9.20 6.94 12.53
CA GLU A 100 10.03 5.76 12.27
C GLU A 100 9.19 4.49 12.07
N GLU A 101 8.13 4.34 12.85
CA GLU A 101 7.17 3.25 12.67
C GLU A 101 6.42 3.34 11.33
N THR A 102 6.12 4.55 10.86
CA THR A 102 5.51 4.78 9.55
C THR A 102 6.46 4.36 8.43
N LYS A 103 7.76 4.71 8.53
CA LYS A 103 8.80 4.24 7.59
C LYS A 103 8.86 2.71 7.59
N ARG A 104 8.91 2.08 8.76
CA ARG A 104 8.96 0.61 8.91
C ARG A 104 7.74 -0.08 8.30
N ALA A 105 6.55 0.38 8.64
CA ALA A 105 5.30 -0.20 8.17
C ALA A 105 5.12 -0.02 6.65
N THR A 106 5.55 1.13 6.10
CA THR A 106 5.52 1.39 4.66
C THR A 106 6.48 0.47 3.90
N ARG A 107 7.68 0.21 4.41
CA ARG A 107 8.61 -0.78 3.82
C ARG A 107 8.03 -2.18 3.81
N GLN A 108 7.42 -2.62 4.91
CA GLN A 108 6.75 -3.92 4.96
C GLN A 108 5.57 -4.00 3.97
N TYR A 109 4.81 -2.91 3.83
CA TYR A 109 3.72 -2.84 2.87
C TYR A 109 4.23 -2.93 1.42
N ALA A 110 5.28 -2.20 1.07
CA ALA A 110 5.90 -2.28 -0.25
C ALA A 110 6.38 -3.70 -0.59
N ARG A 111 7.02 -4.40 0.37
CA ARG A 111 7.43 -5.82 0.19
C ARG A 111 6.23 -6.76 -0.02
N ARG A 112 5.13 -6.52 0.71
CA ARG A 112 3.88 -7.28 0.51
C ARG A 112 3.30 -7.02 -0.88
N GLN A 113 3.31 -5.78 -1.36
CA GLN A 113 2.88 -5.44 -2.71
C GLN A 113 3.75 -6.14 -3.76
N GLU A 114 5.08 -6.07 -3.64
CA GLU A 114 6.03 -6.77 -4.54
C GLU A 114 5.72 -8.28 -4.59
N THR A 115 5.54 -8.91 -3.43
CA THR A 115 5.23 -10.35 -3.33
C THR A 115 3.86 -10.71 -3.90
N TRP A 116 2.88 -9.81 -3.77
CA TRP A 116 1.53 -10.03 -4.27
C TRP A 116 1.50 -9.91 -5.80
N PHE A 117 2.08 -8.84 -6.34
CA PHE A 117 2.11 -8.59 -7.79
C PHE A 117 3.07 -9.52 -8.54
N SER A 118 4.15 -10.01 -7.92
CA SER A 118 5.07 -10.95 -8.59
C SER A 118 4.44 -12.29 -8.95
N ARG A 119 3.29 -12.61 -8.36
CA ARG A 119 2.50 -13.82 -8.64
C ARG A 119 1.55 -13.66 -9.82
N ASP A 120 1.34 -12.44 -10.32
CA ASP A 120 0.45 -12.17 -11.44
C ASP A 120 1.24 -12.19 -12.76
N PRO A 121 1.11 -13.25 -13.59
CA PRO A 121 1.86 -13.37 -14.83
C PRO A 121 1.43 -12.35 -15.90
N ARG A 122 0.29 -11.67 -15.71
CA ARG A 122 -0.22 -10.65 -16.65
C ARG A 122 0.57 -9.34 -16.57
N ILE A 123 1.34 -9.13 -15.50
CA ILE A 123 2.07 -7.89 -15.26
C ILE A 123 3.38 -7.90 -16.04
N LYS A 124 3.52 -6.93 -16.95
CA LYS A 124 4.79 -6.69 -17.64
C LYS A 124 5.69 -5.77 -16.82
N TRP A 125 6.79 -6.31 -16.33
CA TRP A 125 7.75 -5.59 -15.51
C TRP A 125 8.71 -4.75 -16.35
N LEU A 126 8.86 -3.47 -16.00
CA LEU A 126 9.76 -2.51 -16.62
C LEU A 126 10.99 -2.30 -15.73
N ALA A 127 12.17 -2.39 -16.33
CA ALA A 127 13.44 -2.17 -15.66
C ALA A 127 13.55 -0.73 -15.08
N PRO A 128 14.37 -0.52 -14.03
CA PRO A 128 14.59 0.79 -13.44
C PRO A 128 15.34 1.69 -14.44
N GLU A 129 14.60 2.55 -15.14
CA GLU A 129 15.10 3.47 -16.16
C GLU A 129 14.48 4.86 -15.96
N SER A 130 14.82 5.83 -16.82
CA SER A 130 14.17 7.13 -16.80
C SER A 130 12.67 7.00 -17.10
N THR A 131 11.86 7.89 -16.52
CA THR A 131 10.41 7.93 -16.76
C THR A 131 10.08 7.99 -18.24
N SER A 132 10.82 8.79 -19.03
CA SER A 132 10.64 8.90 -20.47
C SER A 132 10.88 7.57 -21.19
N SER A 133 11.96 6.85 -20.86
CA SER A 133 12.26 5.53 -21.44
C SER A 133 11.16 4.50 -21.10
N GLN A 134 10.71 4.49 -19.85
CA GLN A 134 9.64 3.60 -19.41
C GLN A 134 8.31 3.92 -20.13
N LEU A 135 8.01 5.20 -20.32
CA LEU A 135 6.81 5.65 -21.05
C LEU A 135 6.86 5.22 -22.52
N GLU A 136 7.98 5.43 -23.20
CA GLU A 136 8.17 4.98 -24.59
C GLU A 136 7.95 3.47 -24.73
N LYS A 137 8.48 2.68 -23.78
CA LYS A 137 8.26 1.23 -23.75
C LYS A 137 6.79 0.86 -23.55
N ILE A 138 6.07 1.57 -22.67
CA ILE A 138 4.64 1.34 -22.48
C ILE A 138 3.90 1.63 -23.80
N LEU A 139 4.17 2.77 -24.43
CA LEU A 139 3.52 3.19 -25.67
C LEU A 139 3.81 2.25 -26.84
N ALA A 140 5.04 1.72 -26.95
CA ALA A 140 5.40 0.71 -27.96
C ALA A 140 4.69 -0.64 -27.77
N LEU A 141 4.04 -0.82 -26.61
CA LEU A 141 3.30 -2.01 -26.24
C LEU A 141 1.80 -1.75 -26.15
N LEU A 142 1.31 -0.61 -26.63
CA LEU A 142 -0.13 -0.35 -26.83
C LEU A 142 -0.54 -0.80 -28.23
#